data_AF-A0A847K676-F1
#
_entry.id   AF-A0A847K676-F1
#
_cell.length_a   1.000
_cell.length_b   1.000
_cell.length_c   1.000
_cell.angle_alpha   90.00
_cell.angle_beta   90.00
_cell.angle_gamma   90.00
#
_symmetry.space_group_name_H-M   'P 1'
#
loop_
_entity.id
_entity.type
_entity.pdbx_description
1 polymer ?
#
loop_
_entity_poly.entity_id
_entity_poly.type
_entity_poly.pdbx_seq_one_letter_code
_entity_poly.pdbx_strand_id
1 'polypeptide(L)'
;MKLKQYIIALLTLTAVSCTKDIILPEPATKGEEIVTINASISPETRVAYNDTTLKLSWESGDQLLPAGYDGTTYKGSKTFTWSGNGNTFQGSAVDGATTYKAYYPATITLDGNGNVQLDDTFWQQTQNGDNTTTHLNNKLLLFDVDANPLNQTFNLVLNSSIIRFKLKGIPANVGTLQKLIWTVETAQGTKSMTLNVTGVTLSSSRDSITAFLAFNPTVMQIAPGGKVKITLSGNQSCQWSTTVANPKNYIMGNRYKATVNIGWTLNNPL
;
A
#
# COMPACT_ATOMS: atom_id res chain seq x y z
N MET A 1 13.97 13.21 106.47
CA MET A 1 12.62 13.76 106.70
C MET A 1 11.92 13.79 105.34
N LYS A 2 10.85 13.01 105.13
CA LYS A 2 9.45 13.49 104.88
C LYS A 2 9.41 14.59 103.79
N LEU A 3 8.66 14.54 102.68
CA LEU A 3 7.25 14.21 102.52
C LEU A 3 6.83 14.30 101.01
N LYS A 4 6.09 13.29 100.52
CA LYS A 4 4.97 13.21 99.51
C LYS A 4 4.81 14.27 98.38
N GLN A 5 4.70 13.81 97.11
CA GLN A 5 3.49 13.65 96.23
C GLN A 5 2.74 14.98 95.91
N TYR A 6 2.32 15.36 94.69
CA TYR A 6 1.48 14.63 93.71
C TYR A 6 1.35 15.40 92.36
N ILE A 7 1.05 14.64 91.29
CA ILE A 7 0.14 14.91 90.14
C ILE A 7 0.61 15.75 88.91
N ILE A 8 0.84 14.99 87.83
CA ILE A 8 0.30 15.06 86.45
C ILE A 8 0.44 16.38 85.67
N ALA A 9 1.30 16.34 84.64
CA ALA A 9 1.15 17.11 83.41
C ALA A 9 1.28 16.17 82.20
N LEU A 10 0.32 16.31 81.30
CA LEU A 10 0.06 15.58 80.07
C LEU A 10 1.24 15.68 79.08
N LEU A 11 1.79 14.55 78.63
CA LEU A 11 2.85 14.53 77.62
C LEU A 11 2.27 14.06 76.27
N THR A 12 2.08 14.99 75.35
CA THR A 12 1.78 14.70 73.93
C THR A 12 3.07 14.33 73.21
N LEU A 13 3.20 13.06 72.79
CA LEU A 13 4.29 12.58 71.95
C LEU A 13 3.93 12.81 70.47
N THR A 14 4.58 13.76 69.81
CA THR A 14 4.59 13.85 68.35
C THR A 14 5.73 13.00 67.80
N ALA A 15 5.42 11.81 67.29
CA ALA A 15 6.37 11.03 66.52
C ALA A 15 6.41 11.58 65.08
N VAL A 16 7.46 12.33 64.76
CA VAL A 16 7.82 12.67 63.37
C VAL A 16 8.46 11.41 62.77
N SER A 17 7.65 10.62 62.05
CA SER A 17 8.13 9.50 61.23
C SER A 17 8.81 10.05 59.98
N CYS A 18 10.12 10.21 60.00
CA CYS A 18 10.93 10.29 58.78
C CYS A 18 11.11 8.87 58.21
N THR A 19 10.12 8.36 57.47
CA THR A 19 10.36 7.28 56.52
C THR A 19 11.01 7.92 55.29
N LYS A 20 12.33 7.78 55.16
CA LYS A 20 13.01 7.99 53.89
C LYS A 20 12.59 6.82 52.99
N ASP A 21 11.63 7.08 52.10
CA ASP A 21 11.32 6.16 51.03
C ASP A 21 12.58 5.95 50.17
N ILE A 22 13.08 4.72 50.17
CA ILE A 22 14.11 4.30 49.23
C ILE A 22 13.38 4.15 47.89
N ILE A 23 13.46 5.18 47.05
CA ILE A 23 13.06 5.08 45.65
C ILE A 23 14.08 4.18 44.97
N LEU A 24 13.72 2.91 44.77
CA LEU A 24 14.42 2.03 43.86
C LEU A 24 14.26 2.61 42.45
N PRO A 25 15.33 2.82 41.67
CA PRO A 25 15.17 3.21 40.28
C PRO A 25 14.37 2.12 39.56
N GLU A 26 13.30 2.51 38.88
CA GLU A 26 12.66 1.64 37.89
C GLU A 26 13.74 1.12 36.94
N PRO A 27 13.73 -0.18 36.58
CA PRO A 27 14.63 -0.67 35.55
C PRO A 27 14.38 0.17 34.31
N ALA A 28 15.42 0.82 33.80
CA ALA A 28 15.34 1.60 32.58
C ALA A 28 14.69 0.73 31.51
N THR A 29 13.47 1.06 31.11
CA THR A 29 12.89 0.54 29.87
C THR A 29 13.90 0.87 28.79
N LYS A 30 14.51 -0.15 28.16
CA LYS A 30 15.30 0.04 26.95
C LYS A 30 14.45 0.89 26.02
N GLY A 31 14.85 2.14 25.80
CA GLY A 31 14.20 2.98 24.80
C GLY A 31 14.19 2.22 23.48
N GLU A 32 13.08 2.29 22.75
CA GLU A 32 12.99 1.64 21.46
C GLU A 32 14.17 2.06 20.58
N GLU A 33 14.96 1.08 20.14
CA GLU A 33 16.12 1.36 19.29
C GLU A 33 15.60 1.83 17.91
N ILE A 34 15.79 3.12 17.64
CA ILE A 34 15.52 3.70 16.32
C ILE A 34 16.64 3.28 15.38
N VAL A 35 16.27 2.60 14.30
CA VAL A 35 17.18 2.11 13.28
C VAL A 35 16.90 2.78 11.94
N THR A 36 17.92 2.86 11.10
CA THR A 36 17.80 3.31 9.71
C THR A 36 18.08 2.14 8.78
N ILE A 37 17.19 1.90 7.82
CA ILE A 37 17.36 0.89 6.78
C ILE A 37 17.47 1.54 5.40
N ASN A 38 18.07 0.83 4.45
CA ASN A 38 18.08 1.20 3.04
C ASN A 38 17.13 0.28 2.26
N ALA A 39 16.16 0.85 1.53
CA ALA A 39 15.25 0.09 0.69
C ALA A 39 15.33 0.56 -0.76
N SER A 40 15.82 -0.33 -1.61
CA SER A 40 15.94 -0.10 -3.05
C SER A 40 14.76 -0.71 -3.79
N ILE A 41 14.38 -0.06 -4.89
CA ILE A 41 13.36 -0.52 -5.83
C ILE A 41 13.97 -0.49 -7.23
N SER A 42 13.63 -1.45 -8.09
CA SER A 42 14.04 -1.42 -9.50
C SER A 42 13.53 -0.15 -10.20
N PRO A 43 14.34 0.55 -11.03
CA PRO A 43 13.93 1.77 -11.75
C PRO A 43 12.63 1.65 -12.57
N GLU A 44 12.20 0.43 -12.89
CA GLU A 44 10.98 0.17 -13.66
C GLU A 44 9.68 0.24 -12.84
N THR A 45 9.77 0.42 -11.52
CA THR A 45 8.68 0.13 -10.56
C THR A 45 8.33 1.25 -9.54
N ARG A 46 7.80 2.43 -9.96
CA ARG A 46 6.88 3.33 -9.19
C ARG A 46 6.22 4.43 -10.05
N VAL A 47 5.19 5.04 -9.46
CA VAL A 47 4.09 5.91 -9.90
C VAL A 47 4.43 7.36 -10.26
N ALA A 48 5.37 8.00 -9.57
CA ALA A 48 5.93 9.29 -9.96
C ALA A 48 7.04 9.07 -10.97
N TYR A 49 6.66 8.51 -12.11
CA TYR A 49 7.58 8.25 -13.19
C TYR A 49 7.78 9.52 -13.99
N ASN A 50 9.00 10.04 -13.97
CA ASN A 50 9.42 10.99 -14.97
C ASN A 50 9.63 10.20 -16.28
N ASP A 51 8.69 10.32 -17.22
CA ASP A 51 8.73 9.67 -18.54
C ASP A 51 10.03 9.91 -19.30
N THR A 52 10.75 11.00 -18.98
CA THR A 52 12.00 11.41 -19.62
C THR A 52 13.23 10.76 -18.99
N THR A 53 13.25 10.58 -17.66
CA THR A 53 14.47 10.14 -16.94
C THR A 53 14.41 8.68 -16.50
N LEU A 54 13.24 8.03 -16.55
CA LEU A 54 13.04 6.65 -16.12
C LEU A 54 13.47 6.38 -14.65
N LYS A 55 13.56 7.42 -13.82
CA LYS A 55 14.02 7.33 -12.43
C LYS A 55 12.85 7.37 -11.46
N LEU A 56 12.96 6.59 -10.39
CA LEU A 56 12.00 6.53 -9.30
C LEU A 56 12.55 7.26 -8.09
N SER A 57 11.65 7.89 -7.33
CA SER A 57 11.94 8.39 -6.01
C SER A 57 10.81 8.04 -5.06
N TRP A 58 11.18 7.76 -3.83
CA TRP A 58 10.27 7.84 -2.69
C TRP A 58 9.69 9.25 -2.58
N GLU A 59 8.46 9.34 -2.08
CA GLU A 59 7.75 10.58 -1.85
C GLU A 59 7.59 10.83 -0.35
N SER A 60 7.38 12.11 0.01
CA SER A 60 7.07 12.47 1.38
C SER A 60 5.86 11.67 1.89
N GLY A 61 6.02 11.04 3.05
CA GLY A 61 4.99 10.20 3.65
C GLY A 61 4.99 8.73 3.18
N ASP A 62 5.86 8.32 2.27
CA ASP A 62 6.02 6.89 1.97
C ASP A 62 6.49 6.12 3.22
N GLN A 63 5.89 4.95 3.43
CA GLN A 63 6.17 4.09 4.57
C GLN A 63 6.35 2.64 4.11
N LEU A 64 7.23 1.94 4.82
CA LEU A 64 7.41 0.50 4.74
C LEU A 64 6.89 -0.16 6.01
N LEU A 65 6.51 -1.43 5.90
CA LEU A 65 6.19 -2.28 7.03
C LEU A 65 7.24 -3.39 7.16
N PRO A 66 8.41 -3.17 7.80
CA PRO A 66 9.32 -4.26 8.14
C PRO A 66 8.68 -5.29 9.07
N ALA A 67 8.63 -6.54 8.63
CA ALA A 67 8.28 -7.72 9.43
C ALA A 67 9.57 -8.33 9.99
N GLY A 68 9.68 -8.40 11.32
CA GLY A 68 10.83 -8.97 12.01
C GLY A 68 10.70 -10.47 12.26
N TYR A 69 11.81 -11.19 12.12
CA TYR A 69 11.91 -12.63 12.29
C TYR A 69 13.11 -13.00 13.16
N ASP A 70 12.97 -14.09 13.93
CA ASP A 70 14.08 -14.81 14.55
C ASP A 70 14.16 -16.21 13.92
N GLY A 71 15.17 -16.41 13.07
CA GLY A 71 15.17 -17.53 12.12
C GLY A 71 13.93 -17.45 11.22
N THR A 72 13.06 -18.46 11.27
CA THR A 72 11.79 -18.50 10.52
C THR A 72 10.58 -18.05 11.35
N THR A 73 10.78 -17.68 12.62
CA THR A 73 9.69 -17.33 13.53
C THR A 73 9.35 -15.85 13.41
N TYR A 74 8.13 -15.53 12.99
CA TYR A 74 7.64 -14.15 12.94
C TYR A 74 7.52 -13.55 14.35
N LYS A 75 8.06 -12.34 14.53
CA LYS A 75 8.11 -11.62 15.82
C LYS A 75 7.18 -10.41 15.87
N GLY A 76 6.66 -9.98 14.72
CA GLY A 76 5.83 -8.78 14.59
C GLY A 76 6.35 -7.86 13.48
N SER A 77 5.69 -6.71 13.32
CA SER A 77 6.07 -5.70 12.34
C SER A 77 5.88 -4.30 12.92
N LYS A 78 6.68 -3.34 12.46
CA LYS A 78 6.57 -1.93 12.81
C LYS A 78 6.68 -1.09 11.54
N THR A 79 6.10 0.11 11.55
CA THR A 79 6.14 1.02 10.40
C THR A 79 7.42 1.83 10.39
N PHE A 80 8.05 1.93 9.21
CA PHE A 80 9.24 2.72 8.97
C PHE A 80 8.91 3.82 7.96
N THR A 81 9.26 5.06 8.24
CA THR A 81 8.92 6.22 7.40
C THR A 81 10.13 6.67 6.60
N TRP A 82 9.91 7.04 5.33
CA TRP A 82 10.96 7.57 4.47
C TRP A 82 11.56 8.84 5.07
N SER A 83 12.89 8.93 5.11
CA SER A 83 13.60 10.00 5.83
C SER A 83 13.75 11.30 5.03
N GLY A 84 13.12 11.41 3.85
CA GLY A 84 13.17 12.61 3.02
C GLY A 84 14.34 12.71 2.03
N ASN A 85 15.26 11.73 2.01
CA ASN A 85 16.38 11.70 1.07
C ASN A 85 16.78 10.27 0.73
N GLY A 86 17.16 10.03 -0.52
CA GLY A 86 17.64 8.74 -1.00
C GLY A 86 16.66 7.60 -0.73
N ASN A 87 17.20 6.45 -0.33
CA ASN A 87 16.47 5.20 -0.12
C ASN A 87 16.32 4.83 1.37
N THR A 88 16.43 5.81 2.27
CA THR A 88 16.52 5.53 3.70
C THR A 88 15.18 5.69 4.42
N PHE A 89 14.92 4.77 5.35
CA PHE A 89 13.72 4.73 6.17
C PHE A 89 14.09 4.57 7.64
N GLN A 90 13.32 5.20 8.53
CA GLN A 90 13.55 5.17 9.97
C GLN A 90 12.33 4.63 10.71
N GLY A 91 12.59 3.84 11.75
CA GLY A 91 11.57 3.26 12.62
C GLY A 91 12.20 2.51 13.79
N SER A 92 11.36 2.06 14.72
CA SER A 92 11.81 1.24 15.85
C SER A 92 11.99 -0.21 15.42
N ALA A 93 13.05 -0.87 15.89
CA ALA A 93 13.24 -2.30 15.71
C ALA A 93 12.11 -3.12 16.36
N VAL A 94 11.88 -4.33 15.83
CA VAL A 94 10.96 -5.33 16.41
C VAL A 94 11.72 -6.14 17.46
N ASP A 95 11.18 -6.24 18.68
CA ASP A 95 11.86 -6.91 19.77
C ASP A 95 12.08 -8.41 19.49
N GLY A 96 13.34 -8.83 19.66
CA GLY A 96 13.75 -10.22 19.44
C GLY A 96 13.85 -10.63 17.96
N ALA A 97 13.74 -9.71 17.01
CA ALA A 97 13.97 -9.99 15.60
C ALA A 97 15.45 -9.78 15.21
N THR A 98 15.99 -10.69 14.40
CA THR A 98 17.36 -10.66 13.88
C THR A 98 17.41 -10.36 12.37
N THR A 99 16.34 -10.69 11.64
CA THR A 99 16.19 -10.45 10.20
C THR A 99 14.81 -9.91 9.89
N TYR A 100 14.65 -9.28 8.73
CA TYR A 100 13.44 -8.57 8.34
C TYR A 100 13.09 -8.78 6.88
N LYS A 101 11.80 -8.77 6.56
CA LYS A 101 11.32 -8.52 5.19
C LYS A 101 10.61 -7.17 5.18
N ALA A 102 10.88 -6.30 4.22
CA ALA A 102 10.16 -5.04 4.09
C ALA A 102 9.02 -5.17 3.08
N TYR A 103 7.90 -4.48 3.35
CA TYR A 103 6.69 -4.52 2.54
C TYR A 103 6.20 -3.10 2.26
N TYR A 104 5.67 -2.89 1.07
CA TYR A 104 5.03 -1.66 0.61
C TYR A 104 3.70 -2.00 -0.09
N PRO A 105 2.62 -1.22 0.13
CA PRO A 105 2.54 -0.12 1.10
C PRO A 105 2.54 -0.65 2.54
N ALA A 106 2.86 0.22 3.51
CA ALA A 106 2.81 -0.16 4.93
C ALA A 106 1.41 -0.48 5.47
N THR A 107 0.36 -0.28 4.66
CA THR A 107 -1.05 -0.53 5.01
C THR A 107 -1.49 -1.98 4.77
N ILE A 108 -0.65 -2.82 4.17
CA ILE A 108 -0.93 -4.27 4.07
C ILE A 108 -0.96 -4.91 5.46
N THR A 109 -1.67 -6.02 5.58
CA THR A 109 -1.68 -6.82 6.81
C THR A 109 -0.86 -8.09 6.63
N LEU A 110 -0.35 -8.61 7.75
CA LEU A 110 0.43 -9.85 7.80
C LEU A 110 -0.29 -10.86 8.69
N ASP A 111 -0.25 -12.14 8.32
CA ASP A 111 -0.72 -13.22 9.17
C ASP A 111 0.27 -13.55 10.30
N GLY A 112 -0.06 -14.53 11.14
CA GLY A 112 0.80 -14.97 12.25
C GLY A 112 2.17 -15.54 11.83
N ASN A 113 2.40 -15.74 10.53
CA ASN A 113 3.66 -16.21 9.96
C ASN A 113 4.37 -15.11 9.14
N GLY A 114 3.85 -13.88 9.11
CA GLY A 114 4.41 -12.78 8.33
C GLY A 114 4.09 -12.84 6.84
N ASN A 115 3.08 -13.62 6.41
CA ASN A 115 2.64 -13.63 5.02
C ASN A 115 1.63 -12.52 4.75
N VAL A 116 1.74 -11.90 3.57
CA VAL A 116 0.84 -10.82 3.12
C VAL A 116 -0.61 -11.31 3.06
N GLN A 117 -1.48 -10.56 3.71
CA GLN A 117 -2.94 -10.65 3.57
C GLN A 117 -3.41 -9.35 2.90
N LEU A 118 -4.15 -9.49 1.80
CA LEU A 118 -4.72 -8.35 1.10
C LEU A 118 -6.22 -8.29 1.42
N ASP A 119 -6.66 -7.14 1.91
CA ASP A 119 -8.09 -6.86 2.08
C ASP A 119 -8.80 -6.86 0.71
N ASP A 120 -10.08 -7.24 0.70
CA ASP A 120 -10.91 -7.26 -0.53
C ASP A 120 -10.95 -5.90 -1.24
N THR A 121 -10.76 -4.81 -0.50
CA THR A 121 -10.72 -3.45 -1.01
C THR A 121 -9.34 -3.00 -1.48
N PHE A 122 -8.28 -3.81 -1.31
CA PHE A 122 -6.91 -3.45 -1.68
C PHE A 122 -6.81 -2.98 -3.14
N TRP A 123 -7.50 -3.66 -4.07
CA TRP A 123 -7.46 -3.31 -5.49
C TRP A 123 -8.43 -2.18 -5.89
N GLN A 124 -9.26 -1.67 -4.97
CA GLN A 124 -10.14 -0.53 -5.24
C GLN A 124 -9.29 0.74 -5.42
N GLN A 125 -9.52 1.43 -6.53
CA GLN A 125 -8.69 2.51 -7.02
C GLN A 125 -9.56 3.64 -7.55
N THR A 126 -9.16 4.88 -7.29
CA THR A 126 -9.85 6.07 -7.80
C THR A 126 -8.84 7.00 -8.46
N GLN A 127 -8.91 7.11 -9.78
CA GLN A 127 -8.14 8.10 -10.51
C GLN A 127 -8.90 9.44 -10.55
N ASN A 128 -8.27 10.52 -10.09
CA ASN A 128 -8.85 11.86 -10.16
C ASN A 128 -8.27 12.62 -11.36
N GLY A 129 -9.06 12.79 -12.40
CA GLY A 129 -8.69 13.48 -13.63
C GLY A 129 -8.12 12.58 -14.72
N ASP A 130 -7.65 13.22 -15.79
CA ASP A 130 -6.98 12.55 -16.91
C ASP A 130 -5.51 12.36 -16.63
N ASN A 131 -4.96 11.20 -17.01
CA ASN A 131 -3.53 10.95 -17.02
C ASN A 131 -2.86 11.17 -15.65
N THR A 132 -3.60 11.02 -14.55
CA THR A 132 -3.07 11.11 -13.19
C THR A 132 -2.74 9.73 -12.66
N THR A 133 -1.71 9.65 -11.81
CA THR A 133 -1.18 8.38 -11.32
C THR A 133 -1.18 8.28 -9.81
N THR A 134 -1.46 9.37 -9.08
CA THR A 134 -1.35 9.46 -7.61
C THR A 134 -1.97 8.27 -6.87
N HIS A 135 -3.13 7.76 -7.33
CA HIS A 135 -3.84 6.65 -6.71
C HIS A 135 -3.11 5.32 -6.72
N LEU A 136 -2.10 5.16 -7.57
CA LEU A 136 -1.34 3.91 -7.68
C LEU A 136 -0.40 3.70 -6.48
N ASN A 137 -0.03 4.76 -5.74
CA ASN A 137 0.96 4.66 -4.65
C ASN A 137 0.60 3.57 -3.63
N ASN A 138 -0.67 3.53 -3.20
CA ASN A 138 -1.16 2.57 -2.21
C ASN A 138 -1.56 1.22 -2.81
N LYS A 139 -1.17 0.95 -4.07
CA LYS A 139 -1.63 -0.20 -4.86
C LYS A 139 -0.48 -0.96 -5.51
N LEU A 140 0.73 -0.42 -5.39
CA LEU A 140 1.93 -1.15 -5.76
C LEU A 140 2.28 -2.08 -4.60
N LEU A 141 2.16 -3.37 -4.84
CA LEU A 141 2.56 -4.36 -3.84
C LEU A 141 4.04 -4.68 -4.05
N LEU A 142 4.91 -4.22 -3.16
CA LEU A 142 6.33 -4.57 -3.16
C LEU A 142 6.74 -5.25 -1.87
N PHE A 143 7.61 -6.26 -1.97
CA PHE A 143 8.21 -6.85 -0.78
C PHE A 143 9.52 -7.58 -1.11
N ASP A 144 10.37 -7.77 -0.09
CA ASP A 144 11.54 -8.64 -0.18
C ASP A 144 11.14 -10.11 -0.29
N VAL A 145 11.86 -10.83 -1.15
CA VAL A 145 11.74 -12.29 -1.22
C VAL A 145 12.35 -12.93 0.03
N ASP A 146 13.54 -12.47 0.41
CA ASP A 146 14.35 -13.02 1.50
C ASP A 146 14.43 -12.07 2.70
N ALA A 147 14.59 -12.63 3.90
CA ALA A 147 14.75 -11.83 5.11
C ALA A 147 16.20 -11.36 5.25
N ASN A 148 16.40 -10.07 5.52
CA ASN A 148 17.70 -9.41 5.60
C ASN A 148 17.91 -8.76 6.98
N PRO A 149 19.14 -8.75 7.54
CA PRO A 149 19.48 -7.91 8.68
C PRO A 149 19.28 -6.42 8.39
N LEU A 150 19.01 -5.60 9.42
CA LEU A 150 18.73 -4.16 9.26
C LEU A 150 19.87 -3.35 8.65
N ASN A 151 21.12 -3.84 8.74
CA ASN A 151 22.29 -3.20 8.16
C ASN A 151 22.53 -3.52 6.67
N GLN A 152 21.65 -4.30 6.05
CA GLN A 152 21.67 -4.60 4.62
C GLN A 152 20.62 -3.79 3.85
N THR A 153 20.81 -3.71 2.54
CA THR A 153 19.84 -3.10 1.65
C THR A 153 18.69 -4.09 1.37
N PHE A 154 17.48 -3.66 1.67
CA PHE A 154 16.24 -4.33 1.30
C PHE A 154 15.97 -4.09 -0.19
N ASN A 155 15.67 -5.14 -0.94
CA ASN A 155 15.45 -5.10 -2.38
C ASN A 155 14.00 -5.45 -2.68
N LEU A 156 13.16 -4.42 -2.76
CA LEU A 156 11.73 -4.57 -2.89
C LEU A 156 11.35 -4.94 -4.32
N VAL A 157 10.74 -6.11 -4.48
CA VAL A 157 10.27 -6.62 -5.78
C VAL A 157 8.79 -6.31 -5.96
N LEU A 158 8.42 -5.72 -7.09
CA LEU A 158 7.03 -5.40 -7.42
C LEU A 158 6.26 -6.69 -7.81
N ASN A 159 5.27 -7.04 -7.00
CA ASN A 159 4.40 -8.21 -7.16
C ASN A 159 3.05 -7.87 -7.83
N SER A 160 2.77 -6.57 -8.02
CA SER A 160 1.68 -6.08 -8.86
C SER A 160 2.16 -5.73 -10.27
N SER A 161 1.23 -5.45 -11.19
CA SER A 161 1.52 -4.84 -12.48
C SER A 161 0.66 -3.60 -12.68
N ILE A 162 1.04 -2.73 -13.62
CA ILE A 162 0.25 -1.54 -13.98
C ILE A 162 -0.16 -1.66 -15.44
N ILE A 163 -1.41 -1.35 -15.76
CA ILE A 163 -1.86 -1.18 -17.14
C ILE A 163 -2.28 0.28 -17.37
N ARG A 164 -1.76 0.88 -18.44
CA ARG A 164 -2.19 2.17 -18.95
C ARG A 164 -3.17 1.98 -20.10
N PHE A 165 -4.40 2.43 -19.91
CA PHE A 165 -5.41 2.53 -20.95
C PHE A 165 -5.31 3.89 -21.63
N LYS A 166 -5.19 3.91 -22.95
CA LYS A 166 -5.40 5.09 -23.80
C LYS A 166 -6.66 4.85 -24.62
N LEU A 167 -7.76 5.47 -24.17
CA LEU A 167 -9.08 5.26 -24.74
C LEU A 167 -9.51 6.52 -25.49
N LYS A 168 -10.00 6.34 -26.71
CA LYS A 168 -10.49 7.40 -27.61
C LYS A 168 -11.76 6.95 -28.33
N GLY A 169 -12.49 7.90 -28.92
CA GLY A 169 -13.75 7.65 -29.63
C GLY A 169 -14.91 7.36 -28.69
N ILE A 170 -14.79 7.75 -27.42
CA ILE A 170 -15.79 7.49 -26.39
C ILE A 170 -17.01 8.38 -26.67
N PRO A 171 -18.24 7.83 -26.75
CA PRO A 171 -19.44 8.62 -26.99
C PRO A 171 -19.66 9.70 -25.92
N ALA A 172 -20.04 10.90 -26.37
CA ALA A 172 -20.37 12.03 -25.50
C ALA A 172 -21.49 11.71 -24.48
N ASN A 173 -22.38 10.77 -24.82
CA ASN A 173 -23.47 10.31 -23.96
C ASN A 173 -23.00 9.70 -22.64
N VAL A 174 -21.74 9.23 -22.57
CA VAL A 174 -21.14 8.76 -21.30
C VAL A 174 -21.11 9.89 -20.27
N GLY A 175 -20.96 11.14 -20.69
CA GLY A 175 -20.99 12.29 -19.79
C GLY A 175 -19.92 12.23 -18.71
N THR A 176 -20.28 12.52 -17.46
CA THR A 176 -19.34 12.44 -16.33
C THR A 176 -18.97 10.98 -16.05
N LEU A 177 -17.72 10.62 -16.34
CA LEU A 177 -17.22 9.27 -16.15
C LEU A 177 -17.05 8.99 -14.67
N GLN A 178 -17.58 7.84 -14.25
CA GLN A 178 -17.53 7.38 -12.87
C GLN A 178 -16.68 6.11 -12.72
N LYS A 179 -16.73 5.21 -13.71
CA LYS A 179 -16.04 3.92 -13.65
C LYS A 179 -15.49 3.49 -15.01
N LEU A 180 -14.32 2.87 -14.97
CA LEU A 180 -13.77 2.01 -16.02
C LEU A 180 -13.70 0.60 -15.46
N ILE A 181 -14.34 -0.36 -16.12
CA ILE A 181 -14.34 -1.77 -15.76
C ILE A 181 -13.60 -2.54 -16.84
N TRP A 182 -12.52 -3.20 -16.46
CA TRP A 182 -11.75 -4.08 -17.34
C TRP A 182 -12.07 -5.53 -17.00
N THR A 183 -12.68 -6.24 -17.95
CA THR A 183 -13.10 -7.63 -17.83
C THR A 183 -12.32 -8.50 -18.81
N VAL A 184 -11.87 -9.66 -18.34
CA VAL A 184 -11.13 -10.64 -19.13
C VAL A 184 -11.67 -12.05 -18.89
N GLU A 185 -11.68 -12.86 -19.96
CA GLU A 185 -11.90 -14.30 -19.85
C GLU A 185 -10.57 -15.01 -19.61
N THR A 186 -10.47 -15.64 -18.44
CA THR A 186 -9.30 -16.39 -17.99
C THR A 186 -9.57 -17.89 -18.08
N ALA A 187 -8.54 -18.72 -17.93
CA ALA A 187 -8.72 -20.17 -17.85
C ALA A 187 -9.58 -20.59 -16.62
N GLN A 188 -9.67 -19.73 -15.60
CA GLN A 188 -10.45 -19.95 -14.38
C GLN A 188 -11.80 -19.19 -14.41
N GLY A 189 -12.27 -18.80 -15.59
CA GLY A 189 -13.50 -18.04 -15.79
C GLY A 189 -13.29 -16.53 -15.88
N THR A 190 -14.38 -15.77 -15.84
CA THR A 190 -14.35 -14.32 -16.04
C THR A 190 -13.80 -13.60 -14.80
N LYS A 191 -12.81 -12.72 -15.01
CA LYS A 191 -12.27 -11.83 -13.97
C LYS A 191 -12.49 -10.38 -14.37
N SER A 192 -12.64 -9.50 -13.39
CA SER A 192 -12.86 -8.07 -13.64
C SER A 192 -12.16 -7.21 -12.60
N MET A 193 -11.77 -6.01 -13.04
CA MET A 193 -11.25 -4.97 -12.18
C MET A 193 -11.92 -3.64 -12.49
N THR A 194 -12.16 -2.86 -11.43
CA THR A 194 -12.84 -1.56 -11.52
C THR A 194 -11.90 -0.46 -11.09
N LEU A 195 -11.77 0.55 -11.95
CA LEU A 195 -11.18 1.85 -11.63
C LEU A 195 -12.33 2.84 -11.47
N ASN A 196 -12.47 3.44 -10.30
CA ASN A 196 -13.29 4.64 -10.16
C ASN A 196 -12.57 5.83 -10.81
N VAL A 197 -13.34 6.72 -11.41
CA VAL A 197 -12.82 7.92 -12.06
C VAL A 197 -13.60 9.13 -11.55
N THR A 198 -12.90 10.21 -11.26
CA THR A 198 -13.49 11.52 -10.93
C THR A 198 -12.86 12.60 -11.80
N GLY A 199 -13.51 13.76 -11.94
CA GLY A 199 -12.92 14.91 -12.65
C GLY A 199 -12.79 14.74 -14.17
N VAL A 200 -13.52 13.79 -14.77
CA VAL A 200 -13.53 13.55 -16.22
C VAL A 200 -14.96 13.58 -16.74
N THR A 201 -15.24 14.48 -17.68
CA THR A 201 -16.52 14.56 -18.41
C THR A 201 -16.27 14.43 -19.90
N LEU A 202 -16.89 13.41 -20.51
CA LEU A 202 -16.86 13.16 -21.94
C LEU A 202 -17.92 14.02 -22.63
N SER A 203 -17.58 14.54 -23.80
CA SER A 203 -18.42 15.46 -24.58
C SER A 203 -18.04 15.38 -26.07
N SER A 204 -18.72 16.17 -26.90
CA SER A 204 -18.32 16.33 -28.31
C SER A 204 -16.92 16.93 -28.49
N SER A 205 -16.40 17.66 -27.49
CA SER A 205 -15.05 18.25 -27.50
C SER A 205 -14.00 17.41 -26.77
N ARG A 206 -14.41 16.36 -26.05
CA ARG A 206 -13.51 15.44 -25.33
C ARG A 206 -14.05 14.01 -25.38
N ASP A 207 -13.42 13.19 -26.21
CA ASP A 207 -13.81 11.80 -26.47
C ASP A 207 -12.79 10.77 -25.93
N SER A 208 -11.88 11.20 -25.06
CA SER A 208 -10.74 10.39 -24.63
C SER A 208 -10.38 10.52 -23.15
N ILE A 209 -9.71 9.48 -22.65
CA ILE A 209 -9.10 9.40 -21.32
C ILE A 209 -7.84 8.53 -21.36
N THR A 210 -6.81 8.96 -20.63
CA THR A 210 -5.71 8.09 -20.21
C THR A 210 -5.91 7.67 -18.76
N ALA A 211 -6.04 6.36 -18.53
CA ALA A 211 -6.30 5.80 -17.22
C ALA A 211 -5.22 4.78 -16.82
N PHE A 212 -4.90 4.71 -15.53
CA PHE A 212 -3.93 3.77 -14.98
C PHE A 212 -4.58 2.88 -13.93
N LEU A 213 -4.23 1.60 -13.96
CA LEU A 213 -4.77 0.61 -13.02
C LEU A 213 -3.66 -0.34 -12.58
N ALA A 214 -3.40 -0.43 -11.27
CA ALA A 214 -2.60 -1.49 -10.69
C ALA A 214 -3.44 -2.77 -10.57
N PHE A 215 -2.85 -3.94 -10.81
CA PHE A 215 -3.57 -5.22 -10.79
C PHE A 215 -2.67 -6.38 -10.38
N ASN A 216 -3.30 -7.50 -9.98
CA ASN A 216 -2.61 -8.77 -9.79
C ASN A 216 -2.44 -9.48 -11.17
N PRO A 217 -1.20 -9.63 -11.68
CA PRO A 217 -0.95 -10.18 -13.00
C PRO A 217 -1.24 -11.68 -13.13
N THR A 218 -1.27 -12.44 -12.03
CA THR A 218 -1.62 -13.86 -12.06
C THR A 218 -3.13 -14.09 -12.16
N VAL A 219 -3.93 -13.11 -11.74
CA VAL A 219 -5.39 -13.18 -11.77
C VAL A 219 -5.96 -12.71 -13.10
N MET A 220 -5.37 -11.68 -13.71
CA MET A 220 -5.92 -11.03 -14.91
C MET A 220 -5.43 -11.62 -16.24
N GLN A 221 -4.85 -12.81 -16.24
CA GLN A 221 -4.34 -13.47 -17.45
C GLN A 221 -5.47 -13.80 -18.44
N ILE A 222 -5.25 -13.54 -19.74
CA ILE A 222 -6.26 -13.80 -20.75
C ILE A 222 -5.98 -15.15 -21.41
N ALA A 223 -6.99 -16.03 -21.41
CA ALA A 223 -6.90 -17.34 -22.04
C ALA A 223 -6.78 -17.23 -23.58
N PRO A 224 -6.24 -18.26 -24.27
CA PRO A 224 -6.30 -18.33 -25.73
C PRO A 224 -7.76 -18.28 -26.21
N GLY A 225 -8.08 -17.40 -27.16
CA GLY A 225 -9.45 -17.17 -27.61
C GLY A 225 -10.35 -16.47 -26.59
N GLY A 226 -9.80 -15.96 -25.49
CA GLY A 226 -10.57 -15.26 -24.46
C GLY A 226 -11.00 -13.86 -24.90
N LYS A 227 -12.19 -13.44 -24.45
CA LYS A 227 -12.72 -12.09 -24.65
C LYS A 227 -12.14 -11.11 -23.65
N VAL A 228 -11.79 -9.93 -24.14
CA VAL A 228 -11.47 -8.74 -23.35
C VAL A 228 -12.58 -7.72 -23.55
N LYS A 229 -13.06 -7.12 -22.48
CA LYS A 229 -14.08 -6.07 -22.50
C LYS A 229 -13.65 -4.89 -21.63
N ILE A 230 -13.89 -3.69 -22.13
CA ILE A 230 -13.79 -2.45 -21.36
C ILE A 230 -15.18 -1.83 -21.33
N THR A 231 -15.71 -1.60 -20.14
CA THR A 231 -16.97 -0.89 -19.93
C THR A 231 -16.69 0.44 -19.26
N LEU A 232 -17.17 1.52 -19.85
CA LEU A 232 -17.12 2.86 -19.26
C LEU A 232 -18.52 3.22 -18.79
N SER A 233 -18.64 3.63 -17.54
CA SER A 233 -19.92 4.00 -16.91
C SER A 233 -19.87 5.44 -16.45
N GLY A 234 -20.80 6.25 -16.94
CA GLY A 234 -21.09 7.60 -16.46
C GLY A 234 -22.59 7.84 -16.45
N ASN A 235 -23.05 8.93 -17.07
CA ASN A 235 -24.47 9.21 -17.29
C ASN A 235 -25.15 8.13 -18.15
N GLN A 236 -24.41 7.60 -19.12
CA GLN A 236 -24.72 6.35 -19.81
C GLN A 236 -23.50 5.44 -19.77
N SER A 237 -23.72 4.15 -20.03
CA SER A 237 -22.64 3.19 -20.17
C SER A 237 -22.32 2.92 -21.64
N CYS A 238 -21.05 2.72 -21.95
CA CYS A 238 -20.63 2.17 -23.23
C CYS A 238 -19.63 1.04 -23.03
N GLN A 239 -19.49 0.19 -24.04
CA GLN A 239 -18.56 -0.92 -24.00
C GLN A 239 -17.77 -1.07 -25.30
N TRP A 240 -16.55 -1.56 -25.15
CA TRP A 240 -15.73 -2.08 -26.23
C TRP A 240 -15.31 -3.51 -25.89
N SER A 241 -15.22 -4.40 -26.88
CA SER A 241 -14.69 -5.74 -26.65
C SER A 241 -13.99 -6.31 -27.87
N THR A 242 -13.05 -7.21 -27.63
CA THR A 242 -12.38 -8.01 -28.67
C THR A 242 -12.04 -9.40 -28.12
N THR A 243 -11.70 -10.31 -29.01
CA THR A 243 -11.16 -11.64 -28.67
C THR A 243 -9.66 -11.65 -28.94
N VAL A 244 -8.87 -12.17 -27.99
CA VAL A 244 -7.42 -12.34 -28.22
C VAL A 244 -7.12 -13.74 -28.73
N ALA A 245 -6.48 -13.84 -29.90
CA ALA A 245 -6.13 -15.13 -30.48
C ALA A 245 -5.08 -15.88 -29.63
N ASN A 246 -4.05 -15.16 -29.20
CA ASN A 246 -2.99 -15.69 -28.36
C ASN A 246 -3.22 -15.32 -26.88
N PRO A 247 -2.84 -16.20 -25.94
CA PRO A 247 -2.96 -15.90 -24.52
C PRO A 247 -2.15 -14.64 -24.16
N LYS A 248 -2.61 -13.93 -23.14
CA LYS A 248 -1.89 -12.79 -22.56
C LYS A 248 -1.51 -13.11 -21.14
N ASN A 249 -0.23 -13.43 -20.96
CA ASN A 249 0.40 -13.61 -19.66
C ASN A 249 1.01 -12.28 -19.22
N TYR A 250 0.61 -11.82 -18.05
CA TYR A 250 1.20 -10.66 -17.40
C TYR A 250 2.30 -11.13 -16.45
N ILE A 251 3.44 -10.45 -16.49
CA ILE A 251 4.62 -10.69 -15.68
C ILE A 251 4.59 -9.66 -14.55
N MET A 252 4.79 -10.12 -13.31
CA MET A 252 4.89 -9.23 -12.14
C MET A 252 5.95 -8.16 -12.35
N GLY A 253 5.69 -6.96 -11.87
CA GLY A 253 6.59 -5.82 -12.03
C GLY A 253 6.40 -5.05 -13.34
N ASN A 254 5.83 -5.67 -14.38
CA ASN A 254 5.74 -5.04 -15.68
C ASN A 254 4.62 -4.00 -15.80
N ARG A 255 4.82 -3.09 -16.75
CA ARG A 255 3.85 -2.09 -17.19
C ARG A 255 3.31 -2.43 -18.57
N TYR A 256 2.00 -2.37 -18.70
CA TYR A 256 1.28 -2.73 -19.90
C TYR A 256 0.59 -1.51 -20.51
N LYS A 257 0.39 -1.55 -21.83
CA LYS A 257 -0.30 -0.51 -22.58
C LYS A 257 -1.49 -1.16 -23.29
N ALA A 258 -2.66 -0.57 -23.14
CA ALA A 258 -3.85 -0.90 -23.91
C ALA A 258 -4.34 0.36 -24.62
N THR A 259 -4.68 0.24 -25.90
CA THR A 259 -5.18 1.35 -26.72
C THR A 259 -6.48 0.93 -27.38
N VAL A 260 -7.51 1.77 -27.27
CA VAL A 260 -8.77 1.63 -28.00
C VAL A 260 -9.07 2.98 -28.64
N ASN A 261 -9.24 2.99 -29.97
CA ASN A 261 -9.45 4.23 -30.72
C ASN A 261 -10.91 4.45 -31.13
N ILE A 262 -11.64 3.36 -31.38
CA ILE A 262 -13.04 3.34 -31.88
C ILE A 262 -13.69 2.00 -31.51
N GLY A 263 -14.97 1.83 -31.83
CA GLY A 263 -15.71 0.55 -31.67
C GLY A 263 -16.53 0.46 -30.38
N TRP A 264 -16.87 1.61 -29.79
CA TRP A 264 -17.72 1.67 -28.61
C TRP A 264 -19.19 1.47 -28.98
N THR A 265 -19.88 0.64 -28.22
CA THR A 265 -21.33 0.44 -28.30
C THR A 265 -21.97 1.05 -27.06
N LEU A 266 -22.97 1.91 -27.22
CA LEU A 266 -23.76 2.40 -26.10
C LEU A 266 -24.60 1.26 -25.54
N ASN A 267 -24.58 1.09 -24.22
CA ASN A 267 -25.52 0.22 -23.55
C ASN A 267 -26.81 1.04 -23.38
N ASN A 268 -27.88 0.67 -24.08
CA ASN A 268 -29.17 1.31 -23.89
C ASN A 268 -29.58 1.20 -22.41
N PRO A 269 -30.21 2.23 -21.82
CA PRO A 269 -30.86 2.05 -20.53
C PRO A 269 -31.90 0.94 -20.67
N LEU A 270 -31.90 0.02 -19.69
CA LEU A 270 -32.98 -0.94 -19.50
C LEU A 270 -34.31 -0.19 -19.25
#